data_AF-A0A2I9CZF3-F1
#
_entry.id   AF-A0A2I9CZF3-F1
#
_cell.length_a   1.000
_cell.length_b   1.000
_cell.length_c   1.000
_cell.angle_alpha   90.00
_cell.angle_beta   90.00
_cell.angle_gamma   90.00
#
_symmetry.space_group_name_H-M   'P 1'
#
loop_
_entity.id
_entity.type
_entity.pdbx_description
1 polymer ?
#
loop_
_entity_poly.entity_id
_entity_poly.type
_entity_poly.pdbx_seq_one_letter_code
_entity_poly.pdbx_strand_id
1 'polypeptide(L)'
;MRVKLSRHGNSLGFVVPASVVREEALEAGQEYELEVTADGGIRLSPASRPVWRPDLSIEELLAGLPEEPLRYEDVPEYRPVGRELDW
;
A
#
# COMPACT_ATOMS: atom_id res chain seq x y z
N MET A 1 -19.54 -9.35 15.09
CA MET A 1 -18.91 -10.42 14.27
C MET A 1 -17.85 -11.14 15.12
N ARG A 2 -17.63 -12.46 14.93
CA ARG A 2 -16.60 -13.20 15.68
C ARG A 2 -15.48 -13.62 14.74
N VAL A 3 -14.24 -13.29 15.09
CA VAL A 3 -13.03 -13.70 14.37
C VAL A 3 -12.09 -14.42 15.34
N LYS A 4 -11.21 -15.26 14.83
CA LYS A 4 -10.22 -16.00 15.62
C LYS A 4 -8.84 -15.40 15.40
N LEU A 5 -8.10 -15.17 16.48
CA LEU A 5 -6.67 -14.90 16.42
C LEU A 5 -5.91 -16.19 16.13
N SER A 6 -4.99 -16.13 15.18
CA SER A 6 -4.13 -17.25 14.81
C SER A 6 -2.72 -16.77 14.49
N ARG A 7 -1.73 -17.66 14.57
CA ARG A 7 -0.39 -17.37 14.09
C ARG A 7 -0.39 -17.18 12.58
N HIS A 8 0.29 -16.13 12.12
CA HIS A 8 0.62 -15.88 10.72
C HIS A 8 2.13 -15.63 10.64
N GLY A 9 2.90 -16.67 10.30
CA GLY A 9 4.36 -16.61 10.41
C GLY A 9 4.82 -16.42 11.86
N ASN A 10 5.55 -15.33 12.11
CA ASN A 10 6.08 -14.99 13.44
C ASN A 10 5.18 -14.04 14.25
N SER A 11 4.06 -13.58 13.68
CA SER A 11 3.11 -12.68 14.34
C SER A 11 1.75 -13.36 14.58
N LEU A 12 0.93 -12.71 15.40
CA LEU A 12 -0.50 -13.00 15.49
C LEU A 12 -1.25 -12.15 14.47
N GLY A 13 -2.28 -12.73 13.88
CA GLY A 13 -3.21 -12.03 12.99
C GLY A 13 -4.62 -12.58 13.12
N PHE A 14 -5.56 -11.88 12.52
CA PHE A 14 -6.95 -12.34 12.36
C PHE A 14 -7.40 -12.05 10.93
N VAL A 15 -8.37 -12.83 10.47
CA VAL A 15 -8.98 -12.62 9.16
C VAL A 15 -9.99 -11.49 9.27
N VAL A 16 -9.84 -10.45 8.45
CA VAL A 16 -10.86 -9.42 8.26
C VAL A 16 -11.86 -9.89 7.20
N PRO A 17 -13.13 -10.09 7.55
CA PRO A 17 -14.13 -10.57 6.59
C PRO A 17 -14.37 -9.57 5.46
N ALA A 18 -14.64 -10.10 4.26
CA ALA A 18 -14.77 -9.29 3.04
C ALA A 18 -15.91 -8.27 3.07
N SER A 19 -16.92 -8.43 3.94
CA SER A 19 -17.93 -7.39 4.17
C SER A 19 -17.32 -6.13 4.78
N VAL A 20 -16.53 -6.28 5.85
CA VAL A 20 -15.86 -5.16 6.52
C VAL A 20 -14.83 -4.49 5.62
N VAL A 21 -14.06 -5.28 4.85
CA VAL A 21 -13.09 -4.71 3.88
C VAL A 21 -13.79 -3.78 2.88
N ARG A 22 -14.97 -4.15 2.39
CA ARG A 22 -15.71 -3.36 1.41
C ARG A 22 -16.44 -2.17 2.04
N GLU A 23 -17.05 -2.37 3.21
CA GLU A 23 -17.81 -1.34 3.93
C GLU A 23 -16.88 -0.22 4.43
N GLU A 24 -15.72 -0.58 4.95
CA GLU A 24 -14.73 0.36 5.51
C GLU A 24 -13.61 0.72 4.52
N ALA A 25 -13.76 0.33 3.25
CA ALA A 25 -12.83 0.62 2.15
C ALA A 25 -11.35 0.32 2.50
N LEU A 26 -11.08 -0.85 3.11
CA LEU A 26 -9.73 -1.23 3.49
C LEU A 26 -8.92 -1.67 2.27
N GLU A 27 -7.74 -1.09 2.07
CA GLU A 27 -6.86 -1.43 0.95
C GLU A 27 -5.73 -2.39 1.36
N ALA A 28 -5.40 -3.34 0.48
CA ALA A 28 -4.26 -4.22 0.68
C ALA A 28 -2.94 -3.44 0.56
N GLY A 29 -2.04 -3.63 1.51
CA GLY A 29 -0.75 -2.91 1.56
C GLY A 29 -0.83 -1.52 2.22
N GLN A 30 -2.03 -1.05 2.57
CA GLN A 30 -2.20 0.16 3.38
C GLN A 30 -1.77 -0.10 4.84
N GLU A 31 -1.11 0.88 5.44
CA GLU A 31 -0.74 0.85 6.85
C GLU A 31 -1.87 1.38 7.74
N TYR A 32 -1.98 0.81 8.94
CA TYR A 32 -2.97 1.18 9.94
C TYR A 32 -2.30 1.38 11.29
N GLU A 33 -2.76 2.37 12.03
CA GLU A 33 -2.44 2.55 13.44
C GLU A 33 -3.36 1.65 14.28
N LEU A 34 -2.79 1.03 15.31
CA LEU A 34 -3.49 0.13 16.22
C LEU A 34 -3.45 0.71 17.63
N GLU A 35 -4.63 1.07 18.15
CA GLU A 35 -4.81 1.64 19.48
C GLU A 35 -5.56 0.65 20.39
N VAL A 36 -5.11 0.50 21.64
CA VAL A 36 -5.87 -0.20 22.69
C VAL A 36 -6.80 0.81 23.37
N THR A 37 -8.09 0.61 23.19
CA THR A 37 -9.14 1.45 23.76
C THR A 37 -9.29 1.24 25.27
N ALA A 38 -9.84 2.24 25.99
CA ALA A 38 -9.98 2.19 27.45
C ALA A 38 -10.87 1.05 27.96
N ASP A 39 -11.79 0.56 27.13
CA ASP A 39 -12.66 -0.58 27.38
C ASP A 39 -12.02 -1.95 27.03
N GLY A 40 -10.73 -1.96 26.66
CA GLY A 40 -9.97 -3.17 26.35
C GLY A 40 -10.19 -3.71 24.93
N GLY A 41 -10.86 -2.93 24.07
CA GLY A 41 -10.96 -3.21 22.64
C GLY A 41 -9.73 -2.74 21.85
N ILE A 42 -9.67 -3.12 20.58
CA ILE A 42 -8.66 -2.67 19.63
C ILE A 42 -9.35 -1.79 18.59
N ARG A 43 -8.81 -0.60 18.35
CA ARG A 43 -9.21 0.27 17.24
C ARG A 43 -8.10 0.27 16.19
N LEU A 44 -8.51 0.12 14.94
CA LEU A 44 -7.66 0.31 13.77
C LEU A 44 -8.09 1.60 13.08
N SER A 45 -7.14 2.50 12.81
CA SER A 45 -7.34 3.69 12.00
C SER A 45 -6.33 3.70 10.86
N PRO A 46 -6.71 4.17 9.65
CA PRO A 46 -5.73 4.38 8.58
C PRO A 46 -4.55 5.18 9.12
N ALA A 47 -3.34 4.69 8.93
CA ALA A 47 -2.16 5.42 9.38
C ALA A 47 -2.08 6.71 8.55
N SER A 48 -2.34 7.84 9.21
CA SER A 48 -2.09 9.15 8.61
C SER A 48 -0.59 9.41 8.71
N ARG A 49 0.21 8.62 8.00
CA ARG A 49 1.52 9.14 7.63
C ARG A 49 1.24 10.36 6.76
N PRO A 50 1.93 11.50 6.97
CA PRO A 50 2.18 12.35 5.82
C PRO A 50 2.85 11.40 4.84
N VAL A 51 2.12 11.00 3.78
CA VAL A 51 2.77 10.54 2.56
C VAL A 51 3.88 11.56 2.40
N TRP A 52 5.14 11.13 2.39
CA TRP A 52 6.21 12.04 2.05
C TRP A 52 5.88 12.49 0.63
N ARG A 53 5.14 13.58 0.56
CA ARG A 53 4.89 14.36 -0.61
C ARG A 53 6.04 15.31 -0.52
N PRO A 54 7.12 15.07 -1.27
CA PRO A 54 8.10 16.11 -1.38
C PRO A 54 7.34 17.35 -1.84
N ASP A 55 7.49 18.45 -1.11
CA ASP A 55 6.93 19.74 -1.48
C ASP A 55 7.76 20.25 -2.66
N LEU A 56 7.63 19.54 -3.78
CA LEU A 56 8.31 19.82 -5.02
C LEU A 56 7.26 20.34 -5.97
N SER A 57 7.41 21.62 -6.29
CA SER A 57 6.75 22.25 -7.42
C SER A 57 7.17 21.59 -8.73
N ILE A 58 6.36 21.76 -9.77
CA ILE A 58 6.70 21.28 -11.11
C ILE A 58 8.03 21.90 -11.56
N GLU A 59 8.24 23.17 -11.22
CA GLU A 59 9.45 23.93 -11.53
C GLU A 59 10.69 23.30 -10.89
N GLU A 60 10.61 22.84 -9.64
CA GLU A 60 11.71 22.16 -8.94
C GLU A 60 12.03 20.78 -9.54
N LEU A 61 11.01 20.07 -10.03
CA LEU A 61 11.21 18.79 -10.74
C LEU A 61 11.90 19.00 -12.10
N LEU A 62 11.59 20.09 -12.79
CA LEU A 62 12.15 20.41 -14.11
C LEU A 62 13.54 21.06 -14.04
N ALA A 63 13.90 21.68 -12.91
CA ALA A 63 15.20 22.34 -12.72
C ALA A 63 16.42 21.41 -12.90
N GLY A 64 16.23 20.09 -12.74
CA GLY A 64 17.28 19.08 -12.93
C GLY A 64 17.40 18.52 -14.34
N LEU A 65 16.53 18.93 -15.29
CA LEU A 65 16.57 18.41 -16.65
C LEU A 65 17.70 19.08 -17.45
N PRO A 66 18.51 18.32 -18.20
CA PRO A 66 19.49 18.89 -19.10
C PRO A 66 18.78 19.72 -20.18
N GLU A 67 19.43 20.81 -20.63
CA GLU A 67 18.94 21.63 -21.74
C GLU A 67 19.01 20.90 -23.09
N GLU A 68 19.81 19.82 -23.15
CA GLU A 68 19.91 18.94 -24.30
C GLU A 68 18.74 17.94 -24.38
N PRO A 69 18.43 17.41 -25.57
CA PRO A 69 17.40 16.38 -25.71
C PRO A 69 17.63 15.21 -24.76
N LEU A 70 16.59 14.86 -24.01
CA LEU A 70 16.60 13.72 -23.10
C LEU A 70 16.95 12.45 -23.87
N ARG A 71 18.02 11.77 -23.43
CA ARG A 71 18.46 10.48 -23.99
C ARG A 71 18.03 9.32 -23.10
N TYR A 72 16.84 9.43 -22.53
CA TYR A 72 16.22 8.34 -21.80
C TYR A 72 15.31 7.60 -22.78
N GLU A 73 15.56 6.30 -22.96
CA GLU A 73 14.63 5.44 -23.69
C GLU A 73 13.40 5.19 -22.81
N ASP A 74 12.21 5.20 -23.40
CA ASP A 74 11.02 4.76 -22.69
C ASP A 74 11.25 3.35 -22.16
N VAL A 75 10.91 3.10 -20.90
CA VAL A 75 10.95 1.75 -20.35
C VAL A 75 10.04 0.90 -21.22
N PRO A 76 10.56 -0.15 -21.89
CA PRO A 76 9.75 -0.96 -22.77
C PRO A 76 8.61 -1.56 -21.97
N GLU A 77 7.41 -1.53 -22.54
CA GLU A 77 6.22 -2.10 -21.92
C GLU A 77 6.50 -3.57 -21.57
N TYR A 78 6.37 -3.90 -20.29
CA TYR A 78 6.64 -5.25 -19.79
C TYR A 78 5.76 -6.25 -20.53
N ARG A 79 6.39 -7.19 -21.24
CA ARG A 79 5.71 -8.37 -21.78
C ARG A 79 6.13 -9.58 -20.93
N PRO A 80 5.18 -10.30 -20.31
CA PRO A 80 5.52 -11.52 -19.58
C PRO A 80 6.15 -12.52 -20.56
N VAL A 81 7.43 -12.84 -20.32
CA VAL A 81 8.19 -13.83 -21.09
C VAL A 81 7.99 -15.20 -20.47
N GLY A 82 6.82 -15.78 -20.69
CA GLY A 82 6.48 -17.13 -20.28
C GLY A 82 5.34 -17.66 -21.13
N ARG A 83 5.38 -18.96 -21.47
CA ARG A 83 4.15 -19.64 -21.88
C ARG A 83 3.27 -19.72 -20.64
N GLU A 84 2.00 -19.30 -20.73
CA GLU A 84 0.99 -19.79 -19.79
C GLU A 84 1.13 -21.31 -19.76
N LEU A 85 1.53 -21.82 -18.61
CA LEU A 85 1.55 -23.24 -18.37
C LEU A 85 0.10 -23.60 -18.07
N ASP A 86 -0.61 -24.12 -19.08
CA ASP A 86 -1.92 -24.74 -18.93
C ASP A 86 -1.78 -26.01 -18.10
N TRP A 87 -1.78 -25.90 -16.77
CA TRP A 87 -2.01 -27.03 -15.86
C TRP A 87 -2.87 -26.64 -14.67
#